data_AF-A0A9D6CJI1-F1
#
_entry.id   AF-A0A9D6CJI1-F1
#
_cell.length_a   1.000
_cell.length_b   1.000
_cell.length_c   1.000
_cell.angle_alpha   90.00
_cell.angle_beta   90.00
_cell.angle_gamma   90.00
#
_symmetry.space_group_name_H-M   'P 1'
#
loop_
_entity.id
_entity.type
_entity.pdbx_description
1 polymer ?
#
loop_
_entity_poly.entity_id
_entity_poly.type
_entity_poly.pdbx_seq_one_letter_code
_entity_poly.pdbx_strand_id
1 'polypeptide(L)'
;MQTAPRATSVSTSAARATLFVALSAVVLAVTVLGGCQRALFPSDLPRSQFETYDRMRQRYVPLEEPDVFGTPQPALRARLGDQN
;
A
#
# COMPACT_ATOMS: atom_id res chain seq x y z
N MET A 1 28.71 -54.17 31.40
CA MET A 1 28.05 -53.73 30.14
C MET A 1 27.80 -52.24 30.24
N GLN A 2 28.58 -51.41 29.55
CA GLN A 2 28.42 -49.95 29.53
C GLN A 2 28.63 -49.48 28.09
N THR A 3 27.56 -49.00 27.45
CA THR A 3 27.57 -48.48 26.08
C THR A 3 27.74 -46.97 26.12
N ALA A 4 28.82 -46.46 25.53
CA ALA A 4 29.11 -45.04 25.42
C ALA A 4 28.20 -44.35 24.37
N PRO A 5 27.73 -43.10 24.59
CA PRO A 5 26.98 -42.36 23.60
C PRO A 5 27.90 -41.75 22.53
N ARG A 6 27.57 -41.95 21.24
CA ARG A 6 28.22 -41.33 20.09
C ARG A 6 27.95 -39.82 20.09
N ALA A 7 28.99 -39.02 20.28
CA ALA A 7 28.96 -37.59 20.02
C ALA A 7 28.75 -37.34 18.53
N THR A 8 27.61 -36.78 18.15
CA THR A 8 27.36 -36.26 16.81
C THR A 8 28.03 -34.90 16.69
N SER A 9 29.21 -34.85 16.06
CA SER A 9 29.85 -33.58 15.68
C SER A 9 29.05 -32.96 14.54
N VAL A 10 28.16 -32.02 14.85
CA VAL A 10 27.44 -31.26 13.83
C VAL A 10 28.43 -30.30 13.18
N SER A 11 28.73 -30.57 11.91
CA SER A 11 29.61 -29.75 11.08
C SER A 11 29.05 -28.33 10.92
N THR A 12 29.79 -27.34 11.42
CA THR A 12 29.47 -25.90 11.35
C THR A 12 29.31 -25.38 9.92
N SER A 13 29.85 -26.07 8.90
CA SER A 13 29.70 -25.67 7.50
C SER A 13 28.30 -25.99 6.94
N ALA A 14 27.72 -27.12 7.34
CA ALA A 14 26.37 -27.52 6.95
C ALA A 14 25.32 -26.58 7.56
N ALA A 15 25.53 -26.17 8.82
CA ALA A 15 24.67 -25.21 9.51
C ALA A 15 24.68 -23.81 8.88
N ARG A 16 25.82 -23.38 8.31
CA ARG A 16 25.91 -22.11 7.57
C ARG A 16 25.22 -22.20 6.22
N ALA A 17 25.41 -23.30 5.49
CA ALA A 17 24.78 -23.53 4.20
C ALA A 17 23.24 -23.58 4.31
N THR A 18 22.70 -24.25 5.32
CA THR A 18 21.24 -24.27 5.56
C THR A 18 20.69 -22.89 5.91
N LEU A 19 21.45 -22.08 6.65
CA LEU A 19 21.06 -20.71 7.00
C LEU A 19 21.01 -19.80 5.76
N PHE A 20 21.98 -19.91 4.86
CA PHE A 20 21.96 -19.18 3.58
C PHE A 20 20.80 -19.59 2.68
N VAL A 21 20.51 -20.89 2.58
CA VAL A 21 19.36 -21.39 1.80
C VAL A 21 18.05 -20.88 2.40
N ALA A 22 17.89 -20.94 3.73
CA ALA A 22 16.71 -20.41 4.41
C ALA A 22 16.54 -18.90 4.20
N LEU A 23 17.61 -18.12 4.32
CA LEU A 23 17.59 -16.68 4.05
C LEU A 23 17.21 -16.37 2.60
N SER A 24 17.77 -17.11 1.64
CA SER A 24 17.44 -16.91 0.22
C SER A 24 15.98 -17.22 -0.08
N ALA A 25 15.41 -18.27 0.54
CA ALA A 25 14.00 -18.61 0.38
C ALA A 25 13.07 -17.53 0.97
N VAL A 26 13.44 -16.94 2.12
CA VAL A 26 12.67 -15.85 2.73
C VAL A 26 12.70 -14.59 1.84
N VAL A 27 13.89 -14.21 1.34
CA VAL A 27 14.02 -13.06 0.43
C VAL A 27 13.18 -13.27 -0.81
N LEU A 28 13.24 -14.47 -1.42
CA LEU A 28 12.45 -14.79 -2.60
C LEU A 28 10.94 -14.69 -2.32
N ALA A 29 10.48 -15.26 -1.20
CA ALA A 29 9.07 -15.19 -0.79
C ALA A 29 8.61 -13.73 -0.61
N VAL A 30 9.38 -12.91 0.08
CA VAL A 30 9.06 -11.49 0.31
C VAL A 30 8.98 -10.72 -1.02
N THR A 31 9.85 -11.00 -1.98
CA THR A 31 9.79 -10.33 -3.30
C THR A 31 8.58 -10.74 -4.15
N VAL A 32 8.14 -12.00 -4.06
CA VAL A 32 6.96 -12.49 -4.78
C VAL A 32 5.67 -11.93 -4.16
N LEU A 33 5.59 -11.89 -2.82
CA LEU A 33 4.43 -11.38 -2.08
C LEU A 33 4.38 -9.84 -2.09
N GLY A 34 5.53 -9.18 -2.02
CA GLY A 34 5.68 -7.72 -1.96
C GLY A 34 5.92 -7.07 -3.31
N GLY A 35 5.48 -7.68 -4.41
CA GLY A 35 5.66 -7.17 -5.77
C GLY A 35 5.34 -5.67 -5.92
N CYS A 36 5.88 -5.04 -6.95
CA CYS A 36 5.73 -3.60 -7.20
C CYS A 36 4.27 -3.23 -7.51
N GLN A 37 3.45 -3.09 -6.47
CA GLN A 37 2.10 -2.56 -6.58
C GLN A 37 2.17 -1.04 -6.69
N ARG A 38 1.97 -0.53 -7.91
CA ARG A 38 1.73 0.89 -8.12
C ARG A 38 0.22 1.11 -8.02
N ALA A 39 -0.20 2.06 -7.19
CA ALA A 39 -1.60 2.47 -7.15
C ALA A 39 -2.02 2.92 -8.55
N LEU A 40 -3.01 2.24 -9.15
CA LEU A 40 -3.51 2.57 -10.49
C LEU A 40 -4.00 4.00 -10.56
N PHE A 41 -4.54 4.49 -9.43
CA PHE A 41 -4.94 5.87 -9.29
C PHE A 41 -4.39 6.45 -7.98
N PRO A 42 -3.26 7.16 -8.04
CA PRO A 42 -2.73 7.87 -6.89
C PRO A 42 -3.75 8.90 -6.37
N SER A 43 -3.77 9.13 -5.05
CA SER A 43 -4.73 10.05 -4.42
C SER A 43 -4.43 11.52 -4.69
N ASP A 44 -3.20 11.83 -5.07
CA ASP A 44 -2.65 13.14 -5.36
C ASP A 44 -2.87 13.60 -6.83
N LEU A 45 -3.25 12.68 -7.72
CA LEU A 45 -3.57 13.02 -9.11
C LEU A 45 -5.02 13.52 -9.26
N PRO A 46 -5.23 14.55 -10.12
CA PRO A 46 -6.56 15.07 -10.38
C PRO A 46 -7.46 14.00 -10.99
N ARG A 47 -8.65 13.82 -10.41
CA ARG A 47 -9.63 12.80 -10.82
C ARG A 47 -10.52 13.27 -11.96
N SER A 48 -10.64 14.59 -12.13
CA SER A 48 -11.44 15.20 -13.19
C SER A 48 -10.63 16.24 -13.97
N GLN A 49 -11.04 16.48 -15.22
CA GLN A 49 -10.43 17.50 -16.08
C GLN A 49 -10.61 18.92 -15.51
N PHE A 50 -11.66 19.12 -14.72
CA PHE A 50 -11.98 20.40 -14.11
C PHE A 50 -11.09 20.71 -12.90
N GLU A 51 -10.59 19.68 -12.20
CA GLU A 51 -9.81 19.87 -10.97
C GLU A 51 -8.50 20.62 -11.23
N THR A 52 -7.83 20.33 -12.36
CA THR A 52 -6.65 21.08 -12.81
C THR A 52 -7.01 22.53 -13.12
N TYR A 53 -8.14 22.76 -13.81
CA TYR A 53 -8.60 24.10 -14.16
C TYR A 53 -8.95 24.93 -12.91
N ASP A 54 -9.67 24.34 -11.96
CA ASP A 54 -10.08 24.97 -10.70
C ASP A 54 -8.88 25.31 -9.83
N ARG A 55 -7.90 24.38 -9.73
CA ARG A 55 -6.63 24.60 -9.01
C ARG A 55 -5.85 25.78 -9.59
N MET A 56 -5.75 25.86 -10.92
CA MET A 56 -5.04 26.96 -11.61
C MET A 56 -5.72 28.33 -11.39
N ARG A 57 -7.03 28.35 -11.15
CA ARG A 57 -7.81 29.58 -10.94
C ARG A 57 -8.11 29.87 -9.47
N GLN A 58 -7.56 29.08 -8.54
CA GLN A 58 -7.88 29.14 -7.11
C GLN A 58 -9.39 29.06 -6.81
N ARG A 59 -10.17 28.40 -7.67
CA ARG A 59 -11.62 28.20 -7.53
C ARG A 59 -11.93 26.82 -7.01
N TYR A 60 -11.38 26.46 -5.85
CA TYR A 60 -11.66 25.17 -5.25
C TYR A 60 -13.13 25.10 -4.84
N VAL A 61 -13.88 24.19 -5.48
CA VAL A 61 -15.27 23.87 -5.10
C VAL A 61 -15.24 22.54 -4.34
N PRO A 62 -15.64 22.51 -3.06
CA PRO A 62 -15.75 21.27 -2.29
C PRO A 62 -16.53 20.19 -3.06
N LEU A 63 -16.08 18.94 -3.00
CA LEU A 63 -16.83 17.82 -3.59
C LEU A 63 -18.02 17.45 -2.72
N GLU A 64 -17.84 17.51 -1.41
CA GLU A 64 -18.82 17.09 -0.42
C GLU A 64 -19.04 18.19 0.61
N GLU A 65 -20.28 18.32 1.06
CA GLU A 65 -20.72 19.21 2.13
C GLU A 65 -21.59 18.38 3.10
N PRO A 66 -21.44 18.55 4.43
CA PRO A 66 -22.27 17.83 5.38
C PRO A 66 -23.72 18.32 5.32
N ASP A 67 -24.65 17.36 5.32
CA ASP A 67 -26.08 17.64 5.49
C ASP A 67 -26.39 18.09 6.93
N VAL A 68 -27.65 18.47 7.18
CA VAL A 68 -28.16 18.84 8.51
C VAL A 68 -27.97 17.75 9.57
N PHE A 69 -27.83 16.49 9.14
CA PHE A 69 -27.55 15.33 9.99
C PHE A 69 -26.06 14.95 10.05
N GLY A 70 -25.17 15.73 9.45
CA GLY A 70 -23.73 15.48 9.40
C GLY A 70 -23.30 14.39 8.41
N THR A 71 -24.22 13.88 7.59
CA THR A 71 -23.89 12.92 6.53
C THR A 71 -23.24 13.64 5.35
N PRO A 72 -22.09 13.16 4.82
CA PRO A 72 -21.47 13.77 3.66
C PRO A 72 -22.36 13.60 2.43
N GLN A 73 -22.68 14.70 1.76
CA GLN A 73 -23.45 14.72 0.52
C GLN A 73 -22.71 15.51 -0.55
N PRO A 74 -22.88 15.19 -1.85
CA PRO A 74 -22.25 15.94 -2.92
C PRO A 74 -22.70 17.41 -2.89
N ALA A 75 -21.75 18.35 -2.99
CA ALA A 75 -21.99 19.80 -2.91
C ALA A 75 -22.59 20.36 -4.21
N LEU A 76 -23.76 19.86 -4.61
CA LEU A 76 -24.42 20.21 -5.87
C LEU A 76 -24.82 21.68 -5.94
N ARG A 77 -25.24 22.30 -4.83
CA ARG A 77 -25.61 23.73 -4.79
C ARG A 77 -24.46 24.65 -5.16
N ALA A 78 -23.25 24.37 -4.68
CA ALA A 78 -22.05 25.13 -5.03
C ALA A 78 -21.61 24.91 -6.49
N ARG A 79 -22.00 23.78 -7.11
CA ARG A 79 -21.60 23.38 -8.46
C ARG A 79 -22.61 23.76 -9.55
N LEU A 80 -23.91 23.73 -9.23
CA LEU A 80 -25.02 23.94 -10.17
C LEU A 80 -25.83 25.20 -9.88
N GLY A 81 -25.38 26.07 -8.99
CA GLY A 81 -26.10 27.28 -8.58
C GLY A 81 -26.56 28.13 -9.78
N ASP A 82 -27.87 28.32 -9.84
CA ASP A 82 -28.71 29.06 -10.80
C ASP A 82 -28.21 29.13 -12.26
N GLN A 83 -28.63 28.14 -13.05
CA GLN A 83 -28.42 28.05 -14.49
C GLN A 83 -29.67 28.52 -15.27
N ASN A 84 -30.28 29.63 -14.85
CA ASN A 84 -31.47 30.20 -15.51
C ASN A 84 -31.26 31.67 -15.91
#